data_AF-A0A661MXB8-F1
#
_entry.id   AF-A0A661MXB8-F1
#
_cell.length_a   1.000
_cell.length_b   1.000
_cell.length_c   1.000
_cell.angle_alpha   90.00
_cell.angle_beta   90.00
_cell.angle_gamma   90.00
#
_symmetry.space_group_name_H-M   'P 1'
#
loop_
_entity.id
_entity.type
_entity.pdbx_description
1 polymer ?
#
loop_
_entity_poly.entity_id
_entity_poly.type
_entity_poly.pdbx_seq_one_letter_code
_entity_poly.pdbx_strand_id
1 'polypeptide(L)'
;MTTPGIIDRADKAMYDVKSRGKGSFSFARSSSRASPRQLWVHTSPSIQSEKPRRASSKMTAWHCPSPDCPHRRKHGRAADYTTQRESCTDCGTALVEGEGPTPTRRAQVPGSLYSRVAVTLALPVLVWAIGRLPLPLGSAFGESLPGELLLVRDATFGLTPIVTGFILIEVLALIVPRWRSLRVSGPDGRRRLDRWSYTIGGVAALVQVWGLLTYLESMGMLYGTGEKLLFAVGSLAWTFGLVGLAHVIRRWGVANGFAVLLSAEFVPGLFATESAPMAPSGPQPTALVPYLVVAALCIGIGFLVEYRRANPRAGTLWAQTPLSGLVPVSVMSALLVLPFTLANYGWDLDALLDALTPGTTAYAATSALVVAILTVPFAFLFHAPSRVSALVSEAGSQAQTKRWLWKALPWTLLFTVSVAVVPTLVAAELSLPFYISGYSLAFLVAVSLDSYHECRARLRHPDLISVWPEPRLYAVGVLMSALEEAGVPAHARATRYRALLQFFGPYVPVEIMVSPSDAARAGEVIEDRLLAAEGVPGKSTE
;
A
#
# COMPACT_ATOMS: atom_id res chain seq x y z
N MET A 1 1.18 -52.01 26.14
CA MET A 1 1.17 -53.33 25.48
C MET A 1 1.21 -53.07 23.97
N THR A 2 2.41 -53.01 23.36
CA THR A 2 3.14 -54.12 22.69
C THR A 2 2.46 -54.50 21.36
N THR A 3 3.04 -54.40 20.14
CA THR A 3 4.44 -54.19 19.68
C THR A 3 4.51 -54.02 18.12
N PRO A 4 5.67 -54.03 17.39
CA PRO A 4 6.13 -52.90 16.55
C PRO A 4 6.70 -53.30 15.15
N GLY A 5 7.54 -52.42 14.55
CA GLY A 5 8.54 -52.72 13.50
C GLY A 5 8.44 -51.75 12.32
N ILE A 6 9.47 -51.13 11.75
CA ILE A 6 10.92 -51.42 11.61
C ILE A 6 11.55 -50.02 11.42
N ILE A 7 12.64 -49.63 12.09
CA ILE A 7 14.02 -49.64 11.57
C ILE A 7 14.90 -49.17 12.75
N ASP A 8 15.79 -50.01 13.27
CA ASP A 8 17.10 -49.57 13.77
C ASP A 8 18.06 -50.76 13.90
N ARG A 9 19.36 -50.45 13.82
CA ARG A 9 20.60 -51.23 13.99
C ARG A 9 21.22 -51.87 12.76
N ALA A 10 22.26 -51.19 12.29
CA ALA A 10 23.66 -51.52 12.62
C ALA A 10 24.54 -50.53 11.83
N ASP A 11 25.01 -49.41 12.36
CA ASP A 11 25.99 -49.20 13.44
C ASP A 11 27.43 -49.63 13.06
N LYS A 12 28.33 -48.63 13.10
CA LYS A 12 29.80 -48.63 13.23
C LYS A 12 30.70 -49.00 12.04
N ALA A 13 31.37 -47.98 11.51
CA ALA A 13 32.81 -47.69 11.78
C ALA A 13 33.20 -46.38 11.03
N MET A 14 33.45 -45.25 11.69
CA MET A 14 34.67 -44.87 12.43
C MET A 14 35.81 -44.37 11.51
N TYR A 15 35.98 -43.04 11.45
CA TYR A 15 37.21 -42.25 11.69
C TYR A 15 37.19 -40.92 10.89
N ASP A 16 37.69 -39.76 11.32
CA ASP A 16 37.79 -39.03 12.59
C ASP A 16 38.42 -37.64 12.29
N VAL A 17 38.21 -36.69 13.22
CA VAL A 17 39.01 -35.50 13.57
C VAL A 17 38.98 -34.23 12.69
N LYS A 18 38.23 -33.24 13.20
CA LYS A 18 38.63 -31.82 13.31
C LYS A 18 39.74 -31.66 14.37
N SER A 19 40.78 -30.85 14.12
CA SER A 19 41.29 -29.95 15.18
C SER A 19 42.14 -28.80 14.65
N ARG A 20 42.02 -27.67 15.37
CA ARG A 20 42.81 -26.44 15.25
C ARG A 20 44.20 -26.63 15.87
N GLY A 21 45.22 -26.04 15.27
CA GLY A 21 46.55 -25.87 15.87
C GLY A 21 47.13 -24.49 15.57
N LYS A 22 47.52 -23.77 16.62
CA LYS A 22 48.17 -22.45 16.60
C LYS A 22 49.58 -22.54 16.01
N GLY A 23 50.03 -21.48 15.33
CA GLY A 23 51.43 -21.30 14.93
C GLY A 23 51.68 -19.87 14.47
N SER A 24 52.29 -19.08 15.34
CA SER A 24 52.86 -17.76 15.07
C SER A 24 53.99 -17.84 14.04
N PHE A 25 54.05 -16.92 13.07
CA PHE A 25 55.32 -16.45 12.53
C PHE A 25 55.22 -14.97 12.11
N SER A 26 56.25 -14.24 12.53
CA SER A 26 56.51 -12.80 12.39
C SER A 26 57.50 -12.57 11.23
N PHE A 27 57.78 -11.28 10.94
CA PHE A 27 58.73 -10.72 9.94
C PHE A 27 58.21 -10.64 8.49
N ALA A 28 58.42 -9.59 7.69
CA ALA A 28 59.16 -8.33 7.85
C ALA A 28 58.72 -7.31 6.77
N ARG A 29 59.09 -6.06 7.02
CA ARG A 29 59.02 -4.87 6.14
C ARG A 29 59.80 -5.00 4.82
N SER A 30 59.35 -4.30 3.79
CA SER A 30 60.13 -3.33 2.96
C SER A 30 59.26 -2.93 1.75
N SER A 31 58.81 -1.68 1.58
CA SER A 31 59.50 -0.44 1.14
C SER A 31 60.07 -0.49 -0.28
N SER A 32 59.49 0.29 -1.20
CA SER A 32 60.12 1.17 -2.21
C SER A 32 59.19 1.33 -3.44
N ARG A 33 58.62 2.53 -3.65
CA ARG A 33 59.07 3.67 -4.47
C ARG A 33 58.77 3.56 -5.98
N ALA A 34 57.97 4.53 -6.42
CA ALA A 34 58.12 5.38 -7.61
C ALA A 34 57.91 4.80 -9.04
N SER A 35 56.83 5.30 -9.67
CA SER A 35 56.54 5.76 -11.05
C SER A 35 57.68 5.90 -12.10
N PRO A 36 57.43 6.35 -13.36
CA PRO A 36 56.32 6.14 -14.34
C PRO A 36 56.86 5.82 -15.77
N ARG A 37 56.00 5.45 -16.74
CA ARG A 37 56.04 5.71 -18.22
C ARG A 37 55.15 4.70 -18.95
N GLN A 38 54.04 5.13 -19.57
CA GLN A 38 53.88 5.56 -20.97
C GLN A 38 54.10 4.45 -22.02
N LEU A 39 53.05 4.18 -22.82
CA LEU A 39 53.00 4.23 -24.31
C LEU A 39 52.41 3.01 -25.09
N TRP A 40 51.58 3.38 -26.10
CA TRP A 40 51.09 2.67 -27.32
C TRP A 40 50.09 1.52 -27.14
N VAL A 41 48.81 1.55 -27.57
CA VAL A 41 48.18 1.91 -28.86
C VAL A 41 48.77 1.16 -30.06
N HIS A 42 48.13 0.04 -30.43
CA HIS A 42 48.12 -0.51 -31.78
C HIS A 42 46.70 -0.93 -32.17
N THR A 43 46.40 -0.67 -33.45
CA THR A 43 45.10 -0.63 -34.14
C THR A 43 44.88 -1.83 -35.07
N SER A 44 43.59 -2.19 -35.22
CA SER A 44 42.90 -2.81 -36.38
C SER A 44 43.22 -4.27 -36.80
N PRO A 45 42.34 -4.94 -37.61
CA PRO A 45 40.88 -4.78 -37.79
C PRO A 45 40.11 -6.14 -37.86
N SER A 46 38.83 -6.19 -37.49
CA SER A 46 37.89 -7.17 -38.08
C SER A 46 36.45 -6.64 -38.09
N ILE A 47 36.10 -6.08 -39.25
CA ILE A 47 34.82 -6.10 -39.96
C ILE A 47 33.65 -6.73 -39.16
N GLN A 48 32.84 -5.87 -38.54
CA GLN A 48 31.40 -6.11 -38.43
C GLN A 48 30.70 -4.90 -39.06
N SER A 49 29.92 -5.19 -40.09
CA SER A 49 29.20 -4.25 -40.94
C SER A 49 28.38 -3.24 -40.13
N GLU A 50 28.80 -1.98 -40.14
CA GLU A 50 27.94 -0.85 -39.81
C GLU A 50 26.81 -0.78 -40.85
N LYS A 51 25.61 -1.21 -40.46
CA LYS A 51 24.39 -0.74 -41.11
C LYS A 51 24.35 0.78 -40.91
N PRO A 52 24.15 1.59 -41.96
CA PRO A 52 24.02 3.03 -41.78
C PRO A 52 22.84 3.28 -40.84
N ARG A 53 23.10 4.00 -39.74
CA ARG A 53 22.04 4.63 -38.96
C ARG A 53 21.26 5.50 -39.94
N ARG A 54 20.10 5.01 -40.39
CA ARG A 54 19.06 5.89 -40.93
C ARG A 54 18.83 6.91 -39.84
N ALA A 55 19.17 8.17 -40.10
CA ALA A 55 18.56 9.28 -39.41
C ALA A 55 17.06 8.99 -39.38
N SER A 56 16.48 8.76 -38.20
CA SER A 56 15.04 8.78 -38.08
C SER A 56 14.66 10.23 -38.33
N SER A 57 14.33 10.56 -39.58
CA SER A 57 13.47 11.70 -39.84
C SER A 57 12.31 11.55 -38.86
N LYS A 58 12.08 12.53 -37.98
CA LYS A 58 10.83 12.64 -37.27
C LYS A 58 9.74 12.50 -38.34
N MET A 59 9.04 11.38 -38.41
CA MET A 59 7.89 11.26 -39.29
C MET A 59 6.90 12.27 -38.74
N THR A 60 6.65 13.35 -39.49
CA THR A 60 5.67 14.35 -39.11
C THR A 60 4.31 13.65 -39.05
N ALA A 61 3.78 13.54 -37.82
CA ALA A 61 2.46 12.99 -37.59
C ALA A 61 1.43 14.04 -38.01
N TRP A 62 0.39 13.60 -38.73
CA TRP A 62 -0.73 14.44 -39.16
C TRP A 62 -1.97 13.98 -38.41
N HIS A 63 -2.81 14.90 -37.94
CA HIS A 63 -4.04 14.55 -37.25
C HIS A 63 -5.26 15.28 -37.81
N CYS A 64 -6.44 14.69 -37.61
CA CYS A 64 -7.71 15.31 -37.97
C CYS A 64 -8.16 16.34 -36.91
N PRO A 65 -8.31 17.63 -37.26
CA PRO A 65 -8.73 18.67 -36.31
C PRO A 65 -10.24 18.69 -36.04
N SER A 66 -11.06 18.10 -36.94
CA SER A 66 -12.52 18.19 -36.85
C SER A 66 -13.07 17.54 -35.56
N PRO A 67 -13.79 18.28 -34.71
CA PRO A 67 -14.39 17.74 -33.49
C PRO A 67 -15.53 16.75 -33.80
N ASP A 68 -16.17 16.88 -34.96
CA ASP A 68 -17.30 16.05 -35.40
C ASP A 68 -16.91 14.81 -36.19
N CYS A 69 -15.61 14.54 -36.34
CA CYS A 69 -15.12 13.37 -37.07
C CYS A 69 -15.70 12.05 -36.51
N PRO A 70 -16.24 11.14 -37.35
CA PRO A 70 -16.76 9.84 -36.91
C PRO A 70 -15.73 8.99 -36.17
N HIS A 71 -14.46 9.03 -36.61
CA HIS A 71 -13.34 8.39 -35.92
C HIS A 71 -13.20 8.91 -34.48
N ARG A 72 -13.26 10.23 -34.33
CA ARG A 72 -13.14 10.92 -33.04
C ARG A 72 -14.32 10.59 -32.12
N ARG A 73 -15.54 10.55 -32.66
CA ARG A 73 -16.74 10.13 -31.90
C ARG A 73 -16.66 8.69 -31.40
N LYS A 74 -16.07 7.79 -32.20
CA LYS A 74 -15.94 6.36 -31.87
C LYS A 74 -14.78 6.05 -30.91
N HIS A 75 -13.61 6.65 -31.13
CA HIS A 75 -12.37 6.31 -30.42
C HIS A 75 -11.96 7.34 -29.36
N GLY A 76 -12.61 8.50 -29.30
CA GLY A 76 -12.33 9.54 -28.31
C GLY A 76 -11.02 10.29 -28.50
N ARG A 77 -10.31 10.06 -29.62
CA ARG A 77 -9.06 10.72 -30.02
C ARG A 77 -9.12 11.15 -31.49
N ALA A 78 -8.29 12.10 -31.90
CA ALA A 78 -8.13 12.43 -33.30
C ALA A 78 -7.63 11.21 -34.11
N ALA A 79 -7.99 11.15 -35.39
CA ALA A 79 -7.39 10.18 -36.31
C ALA A 79 -5.96 10.64 -36.63
N ASP A 80 -4.98 9.81 -36.31
CA ASP A 80 -3.55 10.09 -36.52
C ASP A 80 -3.05 9.34 -37.77
N TYR A 81 -2.23 10.02 -38.57
CA TYR A 81 -1.65 9.53 -39.81
C TYR A 81 -0.14 9.70 -39.77
N THR A 82 0.57 8.64 -40.12
CA THR A 82 2.04 8.61 -40.21
C THR A 82 2.57 8.98 -41.60
N THR A 83 1.67 9.08 -42.58
CA THR A 83 1.98 9.47 -43.96
C THR A 83 1.26 10.77 -44.30
N GLN A 84 1.93 11.68 -45.00
CA GLN A 84 1.38 12.94 -45.43
C GLN A 84 0.12 12.71 -46.30
N ARG A 85 -1.02 13.20 -45.81
CA ARG A 85 -2.32 13.14 -46.47
C ARG A 85 -2.98 14.51 -46.37
N GLU A 86 -3.70 14.89 -47.41
CA GLU A 86 -4.39 16.18 -47.43
C GLU A 86 -5.69 16.16 -46.60
N SER A 87 -6.40 15.02 -46.54
CA SER A 87 -7.70 14.91 -45.88
C SER A 87 -7.89 13.65 -45.04
N CYS A 88 -8.69 13.75 -43.98
CA CYS A 88 -9.08 12.63 -43.12
C CYS A 88 -9.99 11.64 -43.87
N THR A 89 -9.72 10.34 -43.73
CA THR A 89 -10.51 9.25 -44.34
C THR A 89 -11.93 9.13 -43.80
N ASP A 90 -12.16 9.58 -42.57
CA ASP A 90 -13.44 9.39 -41.88
C ASP A 90 -14.39 10.59 -42.02
N CYS A 91 -13.87 11.81 -42.24
CA CYS A 91 -14.69 13.03 -42.27
C CYS A 91 -14.32 14.02 -43.38
N GLY A 92 -13.30 13.74 -44.20
CA GLY A 92 -12.88 14.62 -45.29
C GLY A 92 -12.24 15.94 -44.88
N THR A 93 -12.10 16.24 -43.58
CA THR A 93 -11.46 17.49 -43.12
C THR A 93 -9.95 17.48 -43.39
N ALA A 94 -9.40 18.65 -43.73
CA ALA A 94 -7.97 18.84 -43.95
C ALA A 94 -7.16 18.48 -42.70
N LEU A 95 -6.07 17.72 -42.87
CA LEU A 95 -5.22 17.29 -41.76
C LEU A 95 -4.27 18.41 -41.34
N VAL A 96 -3.94 18.46 -40.04
CA VAL A 96 -3.00 19.42 -39.45
C VAL A 96 -1.74 18.69 -39.03
N GLU A 97 -0.58 19.31 -39.28
CA GLU A 97 0.72 18.78 -38.92
C GLU A 97 0.97 18.95 -37.40
N GLY A 98 1.35 17.86 -36.73
CA GLY A 98 1.54 17.80 -35.28
C GLY A 98 0.78 16.64 -34.62
N GLU A 99 1.16 16.31 -33.38
CA GLU A 99 0.43 15.33 -32.58
C GLU A 99 -0.98 15.83 -32.27
N GLY A 100 -1.99 14.99 -32.53
CA GLY A 100 -3.37 15.33 -32.23
C GLY A 100 -3.58 15.53 -30.73
N PRO A 101 -4.51 16.42 -30.32
CA PRO A 101 -4.77 16.66 -28.90
C PRO A 101 -5.10 15.33 -28.22
N THR A 102 -4.35 15.04 -27.15
CA THR A 102 -4.50 13.86 -26.30
C THR A 102 -5.97 13.67 -25.98
N PRO A 103 -6.54 12.45 -26.08
CA PRO A 103 -7.95 12.21 -25.84
C PRO A 103 -8.37 12.88 -24.54
N THR A 104 -9.19 13.93 -24.64
CA THR A 104 -9.90 14.47 -23.50
C THR A 104 -10.84 13.35 -23.08
N ARG A 105 -10.41 12.64 -22.04
CA ARG A 105 -11.16 11.58 -21.38
C ARG A 105 -12.61 12.05 -21.31
N ARG A 106 -13.54 11.34 -21.98
CA ARG A 106 -14.98 11.68 -22.01
C ARG A 106 -15.35 12.32 -20.68
N ALA A 107 -15.73 13.60 -20.72
CA ALA A 107 -16.07 14.37 -19.54
C ALA A 107 -17.03 13.52 -18.71
N GLN A 108 -16.53 13.00 -17.59
CA GLN A 108 -17.31 12.13 -16.73
C GLN A 108 -18.43 13.00 -16.19
N VAL A 109 -19.69 12.69 -16.51
CA VAL A 109 -20.82 13.36 -15.89
C VAL A 109 -20.68 13.11 -14.38
N PRO A 110 -20.36 14.13 -13.56
CA PRO A 110 -20.10 13.90 -12.16
C PRO A 110 -21.41 13.43 -11.53
N GLY A 111 -21.46 12.19 -11.05
CA GLY A 111 -22.54 11.77 -10.16
C GLY A 111 -22.62 12.74 -8.98
N SER A 112 -23.84 13.08 -8.55
CA SER A 112 -24.05 13.96 -7.40
C SER A 112 -23.31 13.45 -6.17
N LEU A 113 -22.91 14.35 -5.27
CA LEU A 113 -22.19 13.95 -4.04
C LEU A 113 -22.93 12.84 -3.27
N TYR A 114 -24.27 12.92 -3.21
CA TYR A 114 -25.11 11.90 -2.59
C TYR A 114 -24.94 10.52 -3.23
N SER A 115 -24.92 10.43 -4.56
CA SER A 115 -24.68 9.16 -5.25
C SER A 115 -23.31 8.57 -4.90
N ARG A 116 -22.29 9.42 -4.75
CA ARG A 116 -20.94 8.99 -4.39
C ARG A 116 -20.86 8.45 -2.97
N VAL A 117 -21.44 9.16 -2.02
CA VAL A 117 -21.52 8.72 -0.62
C VAL A 117 -22.31 7.41 -0.53
N ALA A 118 -23.44 7.31 -1.24
CA ALA A 118 -24.25 6.10 -1.27
C ALA A 118 -23.45 4.89 -1.79
N VAL A 119 -22.69 5.04 -2.88
CA VAL A 119 -21.82 3.97 -3.40
C VAL A 119 -20.75 3.56 -2.38
N THR A 120 -20.09 4.52 -1.72
CA THR A 120 -19.05 4.25 -0.72
C THR A 120 -19.59 3.51 0.50
N LEU A 121 -20.83 3.76 0.91
CA LEU A 121 -21.44 3.09 2.07
C LEU A 121 -22.13 1.77 1.71
N ALA A 122 -22.82 1.71 0.57
CA ALA A 122 -23.60 0.54 0.18
C ALA A 122 -22.74 -0.65 -0.24
N LEU A 123 -21.61 -0.42 -0.93
CA LEU A 123 -20.78 -1.52 -1.42
C LEU A 123 -20.10 -2.33 -0.31
N PRO A 124 -19.52 -1.72 0.75
CA PRO A 124 -19.04 -2.48 1.90
C PRO A 124 -20.12 -3.30 2.60
N VAL A 125 -21.34 -2.76 2.72
CA VAL A 125 -22.49 -3.49 3.31
C VAL A 125 -22.88 -4.67 2.43
N LEU A 126 -22.89 -4.48 1.11
CA LEU A 126 -23.12 -5.57 0.14
C LEU A 126 -22.03 -6.65 0.25
N VAL A 127 -20.76 -6.27 0.32
CA VAL A 127 -19.63 -7.20 0.52
C VAL A 127 -19.81 -7.96 1.83
N TRP A 128 -20.13 -7.28 2.92
CA TRP A 128 -20.40 -7.93 4.20
C TRP A 128 -21.57 -8.92 4.13
N ALA A 129 -22.65 -8.57 3.43
CA ALA A 129 -23.80 -9.44 3.25
C ALA A 129 -23.46 -10.68 2.41
N ILE A 130 -22.76 -10.53 1.29
CA ILE A 130 -22.31 -11.64 0.44
C ILE A 130 -21.31 -12.52 1.20
N GLY A 131 -20.44 -11.91 2.00
CA GLY A 131 -19.46 -12.63 2.81
C GLY A 131 -20.08 -13.59 3.82
N ARG A 132 -21.37 -13.44 4.15
CA ARG A 132 -22.15 -14.33 5.02
C ARG A 132 -22.91 -15.43 4.27
N LEU A 133 -22.82 -15.47 2.95
CA LEU A 133 -23.37 -16.61 2.23
C LEU A 133 -22.53 -17.85 2.57
N PRO A 134 -23.18 -18.99 2.87
CA PRO A 134 -22.47 -20.23 3.03
C PRO A 134 -21.90 -20.65 1.68
N LEU A 135 -20.68 -21.18 1.68
CA LEU A 135 -20.14 -21.75 0.46
C LEU A 135 -20.92 -23.01 0.09
N PRO A 136 -21.35 -23.17 -1.17
CA PRO A 136 -22.06 -24.36 -1.64
C PRO A 136 -21.08 -25.53 -1.83
N LEU A 137 -20.44 -25.98 -0.74
CA LEU A 137 -19.66 -27.20 -0.65
C LEU A 137 -20.55 -28.39 -0.27
N GLY A 138 -21.78 -28.37 -0.77
CA GLY A 138 -22.88 -29.23 -0.38
C GLY A 138 -22.58 -30.70 -0.64
N SER A 139 -22.03 -31.40 0.36
CA SER A 139 -22.32 -32.80 0.72
C SER A 139 -21.37 -33.34 1.81
N ALA A 140 -20.18 -32.73 2.01
CA ALA A 140 -19.21 -33.18 3.00
C ALA A 140 -19.54 -32.78 4.45
N PHE A 141 -20.39 -31.76 4.63
CA PHE A 141 -20.85 -31.30 5.95
C PHE A 141 -22.09 -32.07 6.38
N GLY A 142 -21.97 -33.40 6.51
CA GLY A 142 -22.98 -34.24 7.16
C GLY A 142 -23.39 -33.67 8.52
N GLU A 143 -24.53 -34.14 9.04
CA GLU A 143 -25.28 -33.71 10.24
C GLU A 143 -24.47 -33.48 11.55
N SER A 144 -23.15 -33.62 11.55
CA SER A 144 -22.24 -33.62 12.69
C SER A 144 -21.58 -32.28 13.05
N LEU A 145 -21.92 -31.16 12.41
CA LEU A 145 -21.49 -29.83 12.89
C LEU A 145 -22.70 -28.97 13.28
N PRO A 146 -23.01 -28.85 14.58
CA PRO A 146 -23.85 -27.77 15.05
C PRO A 146 -23.04 -26.46 14.98
N GLY A 147 -23.36 -25.58 14.03
CA GLY A 147 -23.28 -24.14 14.31
C GLY A 147 -22.37 -23.22 13.49
N GLU A 148 -21.40 -23.68 12.70
CA GLU A 148 -20.56 -22.76 11.90
C GLU A 148 -20.47 -23.18 10.42
N LEU A 149 -21.34 -22.59 9.60
CA LEU A 149 -21.22 -22.65 8.15
C LEU A 149 -19.90 -22.00 7.74
N LEU A 150 -19.09 -22.68 6.93
CA LEU A 150 -17.90 -22.09 6.32
C LEU A 150 -18.35 -20.96 5.37
N LEU A 151 -18.26 -19.72 5.86
CA LEU A 151 -18.73 -18.52 5.17
C LEU A 151 -17.74 -18.13 4.06
N VAL A 152 -18.25 -17.52 2.98
CA VAL A 152 -17.41 -16.98 1.89
C VAL A 152 -16.29 -16.10 2.43
N ARG A 153 -16.55 -15.25 3.44
CA ARG A 153 -15.54 -14.37 4.02
C ARG A 153 -14.40 -15.13 4.69
N ASP A 154 -14.73 -16.12 5.50
CA ASP A 154 -13.76 -16.79 6.38
C ASP A 154 -13.00 -17.90 5.63
N ALA A 155 -13.56 -18.37 4.52
CA ALA A 155 -13.02 -19.40 3.66
C ALA A 155 -12.16 -18.87 2.50
N THR A 156 -12.04 -17.55 2.35
CA THR A 156 -11.33 -16.94 1.21
C THR A 156 -10.36 -15.87 1.67
N PHE A 157 -9.37 -15.54 0.84
CA PHE A 157 -8.30 -14.61 1.20
C PHE A 157 -8.67 -13.12 1.02
N GLY A 158 -9.91 -12.81 0.64
CA GLY A 158 -10.37 -11.44 0.41
C GLY A 158 -9.49 -10.68 -0.59
N LEU A 159 -9.06 -9.47 -0.23
CA LEU A 159 -8.14 -8.63 -1.01
C LEU A 159 -6.64 -8.92 -0.75
N THR A 160 -6.32 -9.78 0.22
CA THR A 160 -4.95 -10.04 0.68
C THR A 160 -3.97 -10.39 -0.44
N PRO A 161 -4.25 -11.34 -1.36
CA PRO A 161 -3.26 -11.70 -2.39
C PRO A 161 -2.91 -10.52 -3.31
N ILE A 162 -3.89 -9.65 -3.58
CA ILE A 162 -3.70 -8.46 -4.40
C ILE A 162 -2.85 -7.44 -3.64
N VAL A 163 -3.17 -7.16 -2.38
CA VAL A 163 -2.35 -6.28 -1.51
C VAL A 163 -0.91 -6.79 -1.43
N THR A 164 -0.70 -8.09 -1.27
CA THR A 164 0.62 -8.72 -1.29
C THR A 164 1.34 -8.47 -2.62
N GLY A 165 0.68 -8.65 -3.76
CA GLY A 165 1.26 -8.35 -5.08
C GLY A 165 1.73 -6.90 -5.21
N PHE A 166 0.94 -5.95 -4.70
CA PHE A 166 1.31 -4.53 -4.64
C PHE A 166 2.54 -4.27 -3.77
N ILE A 167 2.63 -4.87 -2.59
CA ILE A 167 3.78 -4.72 -1.70
C ILE A 167 5.03 -5.35 -2.33
N LEU A 168 4.92 -6.56 -2.90
CA LEU A 168 6.03 -7.26 -3.52
C LEU A 168 6.62 -6.48 -4.70
N ILE A 169 5.77 -5.96 -5.58
CA ILE A 169 6.23 -5.14 -6.72
C ILE A 169 6.86 -3.83 -6.25
N GLU A 170 6.33 -3.21 -5.19
CA GLU A 170 6.93 -2.00 -4.63
C GLU A 170 8.31 -2.26 -4.02
N VAL A 171 8.50 -3.40 -3.34
CA VAL A 171 9.82 -3.86 -2.86
C VAL A 171 10.75 -4.17 -4.03
N LEU A 172 10.27 -4.90 -5.03
CA LEU A 172 11.07 -5.22 -6.23
C LEU A 172 11.52 -3.95 -6.95
N ALA A 173 10.66 -2.95 -7.06
CA ALA A 173 10.98 -1.67 -7.67
C ALA A 173 12.04 -0.86 -6.88
N LEU A 174 12.18 -1.08 -5.57
CA LEU A 174 13.29 -0.53 -4.79
C LEU A 174 14.62 -1.26 -5.06
N ILE A 175 14.57 -2.58 -5.21
CA ILE A 175 15.75 -3.41 -5.42
C ILE A 175 16.29 -3.21 -6.84
N VAL A 176 15.42 -3.23 -7.85
CA VAL A 176 15.78 -3.15 -9.27
C VAL A 176 16.01 -1.69 -9.68
N PRO A 177 17.25 -1.25 -10.00
CA PRO A 177 17.55 0.16 -10.26
C PRO A 177 16.74 0.76 -11.41
N ARG A 178 16.49 -0.01 -12.47
CA ARG A 178 15.68 0.41 -13.64
C ARG A 178 14.22 0.69 -13.30
N TRP A 179 13.70 0.11 -12.22
CA TRP A 179 12.30 0.26 -11.82
C TRP A 179 12.10 1.34 -10.75
N ARG A 180 13.19 1.83 -10.14
CA ARG A 180 13.13 2.93 -9.15
C ARG A 180 12.50 4.19 -9.73
N SER A 181 12.82 4.53 -10.98
CA SER A 181 12.24 5.68 -11.67
C SER A 181 10.74 5.55 -11.87
N LEU A 182 10.23 4.35 -12.19
CA LEU A 182 8.79 4.11 -12.39
C LEU A 182 7.95 4.46 -11.16
N ARG A 183 8.54 4.47 -9.97
CA ARG A 183 7.87 4.88 -8.73
C ARG A 183 7.59 6.38 -8.68
N VAL A 184 8.39 7.18 -9.36
CA VAL A 184 8.34 8.66 -9.35
C VAL A 184 8.02 9.28 -10.71
N SER A 185 7.99 8.51 -11.81
CA SER A 185 7.62 8.95 -13.17
C SER A 185 6.12 9.24 -13.36
N GLY A 186 5.44 9.71 -12.32
CA GLY A 186 4.04 10.12 -12.39
C GLY A 186 3.04 9.01 -12.78
N PRO A 187 1.93 9.38 -13.44
CA PRO A 187 0.83 8.48 -13.75
C PRO A 187 1.23 7.26 -14.59
N ASP A 188 2.09 7.44 -15.58
CA ASP A 188 2.46 6.36 -16.50
C ASP A 188 3.43 5.36 -15.88
N GLY A 189 4.39 5.84 -15.08
CA GLY A 189 5.25 4.98 -14.27
C GLY A 189 4.44 4.12 -13.30
N ARG A 190 3.52 4.76 -12.56
CA ARG A 190 2.62 4.06 -11.63
C ARG A 190 1.73 3.04 -12.31
N ARG A 191 1.13 3.36 -13.46
CA ARG A 191 0.32 2.40 -14.24
C ARG A 191 1.08 1.13 -14.62
N ARG A 192 2.38 1.26 -14.97
CA ARG A 192 3.23 0.10 -15.29
C ARG A 192 3.46 -0.77 -14.06
N LEU A 193 3.77 -0.17 -12.91
CA LEU A 193 3.92 -0.90 -11.64
C LEU A 193 2.62 -1.57 -11.23
N ASP A 194 1.49 -0.86 -11.29
CA ASP A 194 0.18 -1.39 -10.90
C ASP A 194 -0.20 -2.61 -11.78
N ARG A 195 0.11 -2.60 -13.07
CA ARG A 195 -0.10 -3.76 -13.95
C ARG A 195 0.66 -5.00 -13.46
N TRP A 196 1.93 -4.82 -13.09
CA TRP A 196 2.71 -5.91 -12.49
C TRP A 196 2.15 -6.33 -11.13
N SER A 197 1.71 -5.37 -10.30
CA SER A 197 1.10 -5.66 -9.00
C SER A 197 -0.14 -6.53 -9.11
N TYR A 198 -1.04 -6.21 -10.05
CA TYR A 198 -2.22 -7.03 -10.32
C TYR A 198 -1.85 -8.40 -10.89
N THR A 199 -0.82 -8.48 -11.73
CA THR A 199 -0.38 -9.76 -12.32
C THR A 199 0.19 -10.68 -11.23
N ILE A 200 1.14 -10.17 -10.42
CA ILE A 200 1.72 -10.94 -9.31
C ILE A 200 0.68 -11.25 -8.24
N GLY A 201 -0.22 -10.31 -7.92
CA GLY A 201 -1.32 -10.55 -6.99
C GLY A 201 -2.28 -11.62 -7.48
N GLY A 202 -2.56 -11.67 -8.79
CA GLY A 202 -3.36 -12.73 -9.39
C GLY A 202 -2.69 -14.10 -9.31
N VAL A 203 -1.38 -14.18 -9.57
CA VAL A 203 -0.60 -15.42 -9.36
C VAL A 203 -0.61 -15.84 -7.89
N ALA A 204 -0.43 -14.89 -6.97
CA ALA A 204 -0.49 -15.16 -5.53
C ALA A 204 -1.87 -15.70 -5.12
N ALA A 205 -2.96 -15.15 -5.67
CA ALA A 205 -4.32 -15.65 -5.42
C ALA A 205 -4.47 -17.10 -5.88
N LEU A 206 -3.96 -17.46 -7.07
CA LEU A 206 -3.99 -18.84 -7.57
C LEU A 206 -3.21 -19.80 -6.64
N VAL A 207 -2.01 -19.41 -6.21
CA VAL A 207 -1.18 -20.21 -5.30
C VAL A 207 -1.85 -20.38 -3.95
N GLN A 208 -2.44 -19.30 -3.39
CA GLN A 208 -3.13 -19.34 -2.10
C GLN A 208 -4.38 -20.22 -2.15
N VAL A 209 -5.20 -20.10 -3.21
CA VAL A 209 -6.38 -20.95 -3.42
C VAL A 209 -5.98 -22.41 -3.59
N TRP A 210 -4.91 -22.71 -4.34
CA TRP A 210 -4.41 -24.07 -4.48
C TRP A 210 -3.90 -24.65 -3.16
N GLY A 211 -3.18 -23.87 -2.37
CA GLY A 211 -2.72 -24.28 -1.03
C GLY A 211 -3.88 -24.55 -0.08
N LEU A 212 -4.89 -23.66 -0.06
CA LEU A 212 -6.08 -23.83 0.76
C LEU A 212 -6.90 -25.06 0.34
N LEU A 213 -7.08 -25.29 -0.96
CA LEU A 213 -7.69 -26.52 -1.47
C LEU A 213 -6.97 -27.76 -0.96
N THR A 214 -5.64 -27.81 -1.11
CA THR A 214 -4.82 -28.96 -0.66
C THR A 214 -4.95 -29.18 0.85
N TYR A 215 -5.01 -28.10 1.63
CA TYR A 215 -5.24 -28.17 3.08
C TYR A 215 -6.63 -28.71 3.42
N LEU A 216 -7.69 -28.18 2.80
CA LEU A 216 -9.06 -28.63 3.01
C LEU A 216 -9.24 -30.10 2.60
N GLU A 217 -8.58 -30.53 1.53
CA GLU A 217 -8.52 -31.94 1.12
C GLU A 217 -7.84 -32.83 2.17
N SER A 218 -6.71 -32.38 2.74
CA SER A 218 -5.99 -33.15 3.76
C SER A 218 -6.79 -33.34 5.06
N MET A 219 -7.72 -32.43 5.33
CA MET A 219 -8.67 -32.48 6.44
C MET A 219 -9.91 -33.32 6.13
N GLY A 220 -10.03 -33.89 4.92
CA GLY A 220 -11.23 -34.61 4.49
C GLY A 220 -12.45 -33.70 4.32
N MET A 221 -12.26 -32.41 4.04
CA MET A 221 -13.37 -31.48 3.85
C MET A 221 -13.80 -31.32 2.39
N LEU A 222 -12.97 -31.75 1.43
CA LEU A 222 -13.24 -31.66 -0.01
C LEU A 222 -12.83 -32.96 -0.70
N TYR A 223 -13.77 -33.65 -1.35
CA TYR A 223 -13.50 -34.94 -2.01
C TYR A 223 -13.72 -34.88 -3.51
N GLY A 224 -14.77 -34.19 -3.97
CA GLY A 224 -15.13 -34.15 -5.39
C GLY A 224 -14.32 -33.15 -6.20
N THR A 225 -13.90 -33.53 -7.42
CA THR A 225 -13.29 -32.59 -8.37
C THR A 225 -14.18 -31.38 -8.67
N GLY A 226 -15.51 -31.58 -8.70
CA GLY A 226 -16.48 -30.51 -8.88
C GLY A 226 -16.51 -29.52 -7.72
N GLU A 227 -16.46 -30.00 -6.48
CA GLU A 227 -16.43 -29.17 -5.26
C GLU A 227 -15.15 -28.34 -5.20
N LYS A 228 -14.00 -28.96 -5.50
CA LYS A 228 -12.69 -28.31 -5.59
C LYS A 228 -12.69 -27.20 -6.64
N LEU A 229 -13.24 -27.46 -7.83
CA LEU A 229 -13.34 -26.47 -8.89
C LEU A 229 -14.27 -25.32 -8.50
N LEU A 230 -15.43 -25.62 -7.92
CA LEU A 230 -16.40 -24.61 -7.47
C LEU A 230 -15.79 -23.72 -6.38
N PHE A 231 -15.09 -24.30 -5.40
CA PHE A 231 -14.38 -23.56 -4.37
C PHE A 231 -13.29 -22.67 -4.95
N ALA A 232 -12.47 -23.21 -5.86
CA ALA A 232 -11.39 -22.44 -6.48
C ALA A 232 -11.94 -21.25 -7.27
N VAL A 233 -12.95 -21.50 -8.11
CA VAL A 233 -13.59 -20.45 -8.92
C VAL A 233 -14.29 -19.44 -8.03
N GLY A 234 -15.04 -19.88 -7.01
CA GLY A 234 -15.72 -19.00 -6.05
C GLY A 234 -14.74 -18.10 -5.28
N SER A 235 -13.64 -18.67 -4.80
CA SER A 235 -12.60 -17.92 -4.08
C SER A 235 -11.90 -16.88 -4.97
N LEU A 236 -11.55 -17.25 -6.20
CA LEU A 236 -10.96 -16.32 -7.15
C LEU A 236 -11.96 -15.24 -7.58
N ALA A 237 -13.20 -15.62 -7.87
CA ALA A 237 -14.27 -14.70 -8.21
C ALA A 237 -14.54 -13.69 -7.09
N TRP A 238 -14.48 -14.14 -5.82
CA TRP A 238 -14.55 -13.26 -4.66
C TRP A 238 -13.40 -12.24 -4.65
N THR A 239 -12.14 -12.69 -4.70
CA THR A 239 -10.97 -11.80 -4.69
C THR A 239 -11.01 -10.78 -5.84
N PHE A 240 -11.23 -11.23 -7.08
CA PHE A 240 -11.27 -10.33 -8.24
C PHE A 240 -12.55 -9.47 -8.26
N GLY A 241 -13.66 -9.96 -7.72
CA GLY A 241 -14.87 -9.21 -7.49
C GLY A 241 -14.63 -8.02 -6.55
N LEU A 242 -13.93 -8.24 -5.42
CA LEU A 242 -13.54 -7.18 -4.50
C LEU A 242 -12.62 -6.14 -5.16
N VAL A 243 -11.68 -6.56 -6.02
CA VAL A 243 -10.87 -5.61 -6.82
C VAL A 243 -11.75 -4.76 -7.73
N GLY A 244 -12.73 -5.38 -8.40
CA GLY A 244 -13.72 -4.70 -9.22
C GLY A 244 -14.51 -3.66 -8.40
N LEU A 245 -15.03 -4.06 -7.24
CA LEU A 245 -15.77 -3.16 -6.34
C LEU A 245 -14.89 -2.04 -5.79
N ALA A 246 -13.63 -2.29 -5.44
CA ALA A 246 -12.68 -1.25 -5.06
C ALA A 246 -12.51 -0.20 -6.17
N HIS A 247 -12.46 -0.63 -7.44
CA HIS A 247 -12.43 0.28 -8.58
C HIS A 247 -13.74 1.03 -8.79
N VAL A 248 -14.88 0.42 -8.51
CA VAL A 248 -16.19 1.11 -8.54
C VAL A 248 -16.21 2.21 -7.48
N ILE A 249 -15.85 1.91 -6.23
CA ILE A 249 -15.79 2.91 -5.14
C ILE A 249 -14.81 4.03 -5.49
N ARG A 250 -13.62 3.72 -6.00
CA ARG A 250 -12.63 4.75 -6.36
C ARG A 250 -13.11 5.71 -7.45
N ARG A 251 -13.89 5.21 -8.42
CA ARG A 251 -14.41 5.98 -9.56
C ARG A 251 -15.68 6.75 -9.20
N TRP A 252 -16.64 6.06 -8.60
CA TRP A 252 -18.01 6.52 -8.38
C TRP A 252 -18.32 6.85 -6.93
N GLY A 253 -17.45 6.50 -5.99
CA GLY A 253 -17.57 6.85 -4.59
C GLY A 253 -16.74 8.07 -4.17
N VAL A 254 -16.62 8.20 -2.86
CA VAL A 254 -15.66 9.04 -2.13
C VAL A 254 -14.62 8.16 -1.43
N ALA A 255 -13.42 8.71 -1.18
CA ALA A 255 -12.23 8.02 -0.71
C ALA A 255 -11.66 6.98 -1.71
N ASN A 256 -10.59 6.31 -1.30
CA ASN A 256 -10.00 5.23 -2.09
C ASN A 256 -10.73 3.91 -1.82
N GLY A 257 -11.15 3.21 -2.87
CA GLY A 257 -11.95 2.00 -2.71
C GLY A 257 -11.24 0.82 -2.02
N PHE A 258 -9.93 0.64 -2.20
CA PHE A 258 -9.20 -0.39 -1.45
C PHE A 258 -9.18 -0.06 0.05
N ALA A 259 -8.94 1.21 0.39
CA ALA A 259 -8.95 1.65 1.79
C ALA A 259 -10.31 1.41 2.46
N VAL A 260 -11.41 1.72 1.74
CA VAL A 260 -12.78 1.52 2.22
C VAL A 260 -13.07 0.04 2.46
N LEU A 261 -12.79 -0.84 1.48
CA LEU A 261 -13.09 -2.28 1.62
C LEU A 261 -12.25 -2.95 2.71
N LEU A 262 -10.94 -2.68 2.75
CA LEU A 262 -10.05 -3.25 3.78
C LEU A 262 -10.41 -2.77 5.19
N SER A 263 -10.86 -1.51 5.34
CA SER A 263 -11.30 -1.01 6.65
C SER A 263 -12.63 -1.59 7.08
N ALA A 264 -13.53 -1.85 6.12
CA ALA A 264 -14.85 -2.39 6.40
C ALA A 264 -14.81 -3.78 7.04
N GLU A 265 -13.76 -4.56 6.78
CA GLU A 265 -13.54 -5.88 7.39
C GLU A 265 -13.42 -5.81 8.92
N PHE A 266 -13.00 -4.67 9.47
CA PHE A 266 -12.89 -4.48 10.92
C PHE A 266 -14.21 -4.15 11.62
N VAL A 267 -15.21 -3.66 10.88
CA VAL A 267 -16.47 -3.17 11.48
C VAL A 267 -17.22 -4.28 12.23
N PRO A 268 -17.38 -5.51 11.71
CA PRO A 268 -18.11 -6.57 12.43
C PRO A 268 -17.49 -6.92 13.78
N GLY A 269 -16.16 -6.86 13.91
CA GLY A 269 -15.46 -7.15 15.17
C GLY A 269 -15.78 -6.16 16.29
N LEU A 270 -16.21 -4.93 15.97
CA LEU A 270 -16.63 -3.93 16.95
C LEU A 270 -18.00 -4.21 17.56
N PHE A 271 -18.78 -5.11 16.95
CA PHE A 271 -20.14 -5.47 17.37
C PHE A 271 -20.26 -6.94 17.80
N ALA A 272 -19.17 -7.71 17.70
CA ALA A 272 -19.17 -9.12 18.05
C ALA A 272 -19.05 -9.29 19.57
N THR A 273 -20.19 -9.43 20.26
CA THR A 273 -20.26 -9.62 21.72
C THR A 273 -19.99 -11.05 22.17
N GLU A 274 -19.92 -12.01 21.24
CA GLU A 274 -19.84 -13.44 21.55
C GLU A 274 -18.40 -14.01 21.50
N SER A 275 -17.42 -13.24 21.03
CA SER A 275 -16.08 -13.74 20.71
C SER A 275 -15.01 -13.47 21.79
N ALA A 276 -15.37 -12.98 22.98
CA ALA A 276 -14.40 -12.82 24.07
C ALA A 276 -14.21 -14.15 24.82
N PRO A 277 -13.07 -14.86 24.70
CA PRO A 277 -12.86 -16.17 25.33
C PRO A 277 -12.82 -16.12 26.87
N MET A 278 -12.78 -14.92 27.45
CA MET A 278 -12.63 -14.67 28.88
C MET A 278 -13.37 -13.37 29.25
N ALA A 279 -14.68 -13.30 29.02
CA ALA A 279 -15.46 -12.29 29.75
C ALA A 279 -15.40 -12.67 31.24
N PRO A 280 -14.78 -11.87 32.13
CA PRO A 280 -14.78 -12.17 33.55
C PRO A 280 -16.23 -12.21 34.03
N SER A 281 -16.50 -13.07 35.02
CA SER A 281 -17.79 -13.20 35.73
C SER A 281 -18.10 -11.98 36.61
N GLY A 282 -17.68 -10.78 36.18
CA GLY A 282 -17.97 -9.50 36.81
C GLY A 282 -19.24 -8.84 36.25
N PRO A 283 -19.71 -7.76 36.89
CA PRO A 283 -20.85 -7.00 36.40
C PRO A 283 -20.53 -6.42 35.01
N GLN A 284 -21.26 -6.89 34.00
CA GLN A 284 -21.10 -6.42 32.63
C GLN A 284 -21.47 -4.93 32.55
N PRO A 285 -20.66 -4.09 31.88
CA PRO A 285 -21.02 -2.71 31.66
C PRO A 285 -22.37 -2.62 30.94
N THR A 286 -23.14 -1.56 31.20
CA THR A 286 -24.40 -1.32 30.46
C THR A 286 -24.10 -1.29 28.96
N ALA A 287 -25.04 -1.76 28.13
CA ALA A 287 -24.83 -1.97 26.69
C ALA A 287 -24.31 -0.73 25.94
N LEU A 288 -24.47 0.47 26.49
CA LEU A 288 -24.01 1.73 25.89
C LEU A 288 -22.52 2.04 26.16
N VAL A 289 -21.97 1.65 27.31
CA VAL A 289 -20.61 2.04 27.75
C VAL A 289 -19.52 1.60 26.76
N PRO A 290 -19.49 0.35 26.26
CA PRO A 290 -18.47 -0.07 25.29
C PRO A 290 -18.46 0.77 24.02
N TYR A 291 -19.63 1.20 23.52
CA TYR A 291 -19.73 2.04 22.33
C TYR A 291 -19.23 3.46 22.56
N LEU A 292 -19.49 4.04 23.74
CA LEU A 292 -18.94 5.35 24.12
C LEU A 292 -17.42 5.30 24.23
N VAL A 293 -16.86 4.20 24.74
CA VAL A 293 -15.42 3.98 24.81
C VAL A 293 -14.81 3.90 23.42
N VAL A 294 -15.38 3.11 22.51
CA VAL A 294 -14.93 3.02 21.12
C VAL A 294 -14.99 4.40 20.45
N ALA A 295 -16.08 5.16 20.64
CA ALA A 295 -16.20 6.51 20.11
C ALA A 295 -15.12 7.45 20.66
N ALA A 296 -14.84 7.42 21.96
CA ALA A 296 -13.78 8.22 22.58
C ALA A 296 -12.38 7.85 22.03
N LEU A 297 -12.10 6.55 21.85
CA LEU A 297 -10.86 6.09 21.22
C LEU A 297 -10.76 6.56 19.77
N CYS A 298 -11.83 6.47 18.98
CA CYS A 298 -11.86 6.97 17.61
C CYS A 298 -11.62 8.49 17.53
N ILE A 299 -12.20 9.27 18.45
CA ILE A 299 -11.98 10.72 18.53
C ILE A 299 -10.51 11.02 18.88
N GLY A 300 -9.96 10.34 19.89
CA GLY A 300 -8.56 10.51 20.30
C GLY A 300 -7.58 10.15 19.19
N ILE A 301 -7.80 9.03 18.50
CA ILE A 301 -7.02 8.63 17.33
C ILE A 301 -7.19 9.67 16.21
N GLY A 302 -8.41 10.13 15.95
CA GLY A 302 -8.71 11.13 14.92
C GLY A 302 -7.98 12.44 15.14
N PHE A 303 -7.92 12.91 16.38
CA PHE A 303 -7.13 14.08 16.76
C PHE A 303 -5.64 13.90 16.45
N LEU A 304 -5.07 12.74 16.77
CA LEU A 304 -3.65 12.46 16.53
C LEU A 304 -3.33 12.21 15.04
N VAL A 305 -4.27 11.64 14.27
CA VAL A 305 -4.14 11.49 12.79
C VAL A 305 -4.22 12.83 12.08
N GLU A 306 -5.11 13.73 12.51
CA GLU A 306 -5.22 15.08 11.94
C GLU A 306 -4.10 16.01 12.40
N TYR A 307 -3.34 15.63 13.43
CA TYR A 307 -2.22 16.43 13.88
C TYR A 307 -1.19 16.59 12.75
N ARG A 308 -1.00 17.85 12.34
CA ARG A 308 -0.05 18.24 11.31
C ARG A 308 0.91 19.24 11.90
N ARG A 309 2.21 18.99 11.74
CA ARG A 309 3.23 19.96 12.11
C ARG A 309 3.76 20.66 10.87
N ALA A 310 3.35 21.91 10.67
CA ALA A 310 3.96 22.77 9.68
C ALA A 310 5.44 23.00 10.02
N ASN A 311 6.30 23.04 9.01
CA ASN A 311 7.66 23.54 9.16
C ASN A 311 7.63 25.08 9.10
N PRO A 312 7.82 25.80 10.22
CA PRO A 312 7.57 27.25 10.28
C PRO A 312 8.50 28.09 9.40
N ARG A 313 9.61 27.51 8.91
CA ARG A 313 10.64 28.22 8.14
C ARG A 313 10.74 27.77 6.68
N ALA A 314 10.01 26.71 6.30
CA ALA A 314 9.95 26.24 4.92
C ALA A 314 8.59 26.49 4.25
N GLY A 315 7.60 27.04 4.98
CA GLY A 315 6.29 27.48 4.48
C GLY A 315 5.33 26.36 4.00
N THR A 316 5.86 25.36 3.31
CA THR A 316 5.14 24.41 2.46
C THR A 316 5.28 22.95 2.89
N LEU A 317 6.16 22.67 3.86
CA LEU A 317 6.38 21.31 4.36
C LEU A 317 5.45 21.00 5.55
N TRP A 318 4.57 20.01 5.39
CA TRP A 318 3.73 19.48 6.47
C TRP A 318 4.12 18.04 6.81
N ALA A 319 4.41 17.77 8.09
CA ALA A 319 4.59 16.42 8.60
C ALA A 319 3.21 15.95 9.02
N GLN A 320 2.68 14.99 8.29
CA GLN A 320 1.52 14.24 8.74
C GLN A 320 2.02 13.14 9.66
N THR A 321 1.58 13.18 10.92
CA THR A 321 1.84 12.10 11.85
C THR A 321 0.85 10.94 11.61
N PRO A 322 1.26 9.69 11.81
CA PRO A 322 2.59 9.24 12.22
C PRO A 322 3.63 9.20 11.09
N LEU A 323 4.85 9.70 11.36
CA LEU A 323 5.97 9.63 10.41
C LEU A 323 6.43 8.19 10.11
N SER A 324 6.27 7.28 11.06
CA SER A 324 6.60 5.86 10.95
C SER A 324 5.45 5.00 10.41
N GLY A 325 4.25 5.57 10.22
CA GLY A 325 3.05 4.78 9.99
C GLY A 325 2.70 3.90 11.19
N LEU A 326 1.97 2.81 10.93
CA LEU A 326 1.65 1.75 11.87
C LEU A 326 2.58 0.54 11.75
N VAL A 327 3.63 0.63 10.91
CA VAL A 327 4.60 -0.46 10.73
C VAL A 327 5.21 -0.92 12.06
N PRO A 328 5.63 -0.04 12.99
CA PRO A 328 6.10 -0.45 14.31
C PRO A 328 5.10 -1.31 15.09
N VAL A 329 3.81 -0.98 14.99
CA VAL A 329 2.72 -1.72 15.65
C VAL A 329 2.57 -3.10 15.03
N SER A 330 2.56 -3.20 13.70
CA SER A 330 2.48 -4.50 12.99
C SER A 330 3.68 -5.40 13.28
N VAL A 331 4.90 -4.84 13.29
CA VAL A 331 6.11 -5.59 13.61
C VAL A 331 6.11 -6.05 15.07
N MET A 332 5.64 -5.21 16.00
CA MET A 332 5.46 -5.61 17.40
C MET A 332 4.48 -6.78 17.52
N SER A 333 3.32 -6.72 16.87
CA SER A 333 2.35 -7.83 16.90
C SER A 333 2.95 -9.14 16.35
N ALA A 334 3.72 -9.08 15.27
CA ALA A 334 4.40 -10.25 14.73
C ALA A 334 5.47 -10.81 15.69
N LEU A 335 6.22 -9.94 16.38
CA LEU A 335 7.22 -10.35 17.37
C LEU A 335 6.59 -10.99 18.60
N LEU A 336 5.43 -10.51 19.06
CA LEU A 336 4.75 -11.06 20.24
C LEU A 336 4.07 -12.41 19.97
N VAL A 337 3.78 -12.76 18.72
CA VAL A 337 3.26 -14.09 18.33
C VAL A 337 4.37 -15.14 18.20
N LEU A 338 5.64 -14.72 18.08
CA LEU A 338 6.76 -15.63 17.89
C LEU A 338 6.94 -16.65 19.04
N PRO A 339 6.85 -16.27 20.33
CA PRO A 339 6.93 -17.23 21.44
C PRO A 339 5.85 -18.31 21.35
N PHE A 340 4.62 -17.94 20.99
CA PHE A 340 3.52 -18.89 20.82
C PHE A 340 3.82 -19.90 19.70
N THR A 341 4.42 -19.42 18.61
CA THR A 341 4.84 -20.29 17.50
C THR A 341 5.94 -21.25 17.93
N LEU A 342 6.94 -20.79 18.69
CA LEU A 342 8.05 -21.64 19.18
C LEU A 342 7.58 -22.67 20.21
N ALA A 343 6.60 -22.33 21.05
CA ALA A 343 5.99 -23.27 21.99
C ALA A 343 5.33 -24.45 21.27
N ASN A 344 4.68 -24.22 20.11
CA ASN A 344 4.14 -25.28 19.27
C ASN A 344 5.21 -26.23 18.68
N TYR A 345 6.48 -25.82 18.67
CA TYR A 345 7.63 -26.67 18.31
C TYR A 345 8.29 -27.35 19.54
N GLY A 346 7.65 -27.29 20.71
CA GLY A 346 8.10 -27.97 21.93
C GLY A 346 9.08 -27.17 22.79
N TRP A 347 9.19 -25.85 22.58
CA TRP A 347 10.01 -24.98 23.43
C TRP A 347 9.22 -24.60 24.68
N ASP A 348 9.78 -24.83 25.87
CA ASP A 348 9.17 -24.41 27.14
C ASP A 348 9.27 -22.88 27.29
N LEU A 349 8.13 -22.22 27.09
CA LEU A 349 7.99 -20.76 27.11
C LEU A 349 6.78 -20.33 27.96
N ASP A 350 6.24 -21.19 28.81
CA ASP A 350 4.97 -20.98 29.50
C ASP A 350 4.97 -19.71 30.35
N ALA A 351 6.03 -19.50 31.14
CA ALA A 351 6.19 -18.29 31.95
C ALA A 351 6.26 -17.00 31.10
N LEU A 352 6.83 -17.08 29.90
CA LEU A 352 6.90 -15.95 28.98
C LEU A 352 5.54 -15.70 28.32
N LEU A 353 4.82 -16.77 27.94
CA LEU A 353 3.50 -16.69 27.34
C LEU A 353 2.49 -16.10 28.32
N ASP A 354 2.49 -16.57 29.57
CA ASP A 354 1.64 -16.04 30.64
C ASP A 354 1.89 -14.53 30.85
N ALA A 355 3.15 -14.11 30.87
CA ALA A 355 3.52 -12.70 30.99
C ALA A 355 3.12 -11.87 29.76
N LEU A 356 3.12 -12.44 28.56
CA LEU A 356 2.81 -11.78 27.30
C LEU A 356 1.36 -12.03 26.81
N THR A 357 0.45 -12.36 27.72
CA THR A 357 -0.97 -12.40 27.41
C THR A 357 -1.57 -10.99 27.29
N PRO A 358 -2.40 -10.71 26.26
CA PRO A 358 -3.11 -9.43 26.15
C PRO A 358 -3.94 -9.14 27.40
N GLY A 359 -3.78 -7.93 27.96
CA GLY A 359 -4.45 -7.51 29.20
C GLY A 359 -3.54 -7.44 30.42
N THR A 360 -2.35 -8.07 30.39
CA THR A 360 -1.36 -7.91 31.45
C THR A 360 -0.58 -6.60 31.32
N THR A 361 -0.09 -6.10 32.46
CA THR A 361 0.80 -4.93 32.48
C THR A 361 2.13 -5.21 31.78
N ALA A 362 2.63 -6.45 31.84
CA ALA A 362 3.84 -6.90 31.16
C ALA A 362 3.68 -6.87 29.63
N TYR A 363 2.55 -7.35 29.10
CA TYR A 363 2.22 -7.22 27.69
C TYR A 363 2.15 -5.76 27.24
N ALA A 364 1.46 -4.90 28.01
CA ALA A 364 1.33 -3.48 27.70
C ALA A 364 2.69 -2.74 27.72
N ALA A 365 3.51 -2.98 28.74
CA ALA A 365 4.83 -2.37 28.87
C ALA A 365 5.79 -2.83 27.77
N THR A 366 5.80 -4.13 27.45
CA THR A 366 6.62 -4.70 26.37
C THR A 366 6.17 -4.13 25.02
N SER A 367 4.86 -4.09 24.77
CA SER A 367 4.29 -3.50 23.55
C SER A 367 4.68 -2.03 23.40
N ALA A 368 4.53 -1.23 24.46
CA ALA A 368 4.92 0.18 24.48
C ALA A 368 6.41 0.36 24.15
N LEU A 369 7.27 -0.44 24.80
CA LEU A 369 8.72 -0.37 24.65
C LEU A 369 9.15 -0.73 23.23
N VAL A 370 8.69 -1.88 22.70
CA VAL A 370 9.03 -2.34 21.36
C VAL A 370 8.54 -1.35 20.31
N VAL A 371 7.29 -0.88 20.41
CA VAL A 371 6.76 0.12 19.48
C VAL A 371 7.55 1.44 19.55
N ALA A 372 7.88 1.92 20.75
CA ALA A 372 8.67 3.15 20.90
C ALA A 372 10.06 3.02 20.26
N ILE A 373 10.74 1.89 20.48
CA ILE A 373 12.06 1.60 19.90
C ILE A 373 11.98 1.56 18.36
N LEU A 374 10.96 0.89 17.80
CA LEU A 374 10.79 0.75 16.36
C LEU A 374 10.31 2.03 15.66
N THR A 375 9.55 2.89 16.34
CA THR A 375 8.99 4.12 15.75
C THR A 375 10.08 5.07 15.24
N VAL A 376 11.18 5.24 15.98
CA VAL A 376 12.26 6.16 15.58
C VAL A 376 12.95 5.76 14.27
N PRO A 377 13.50 4.54 14.11
CA PRO A 377 14.16 4.15 12.88
C PRO A 377 13.20 4.15 11.69
N PHE A 378 11.94 3.70 11.85
CA PHE A 378 10.96 3.73 10.76
C PHE A 378 10.60 5.16 10.34
N ALA A 379 10.48 6.11 11.27
CA ALA A 379 10.24 7.51 10.93
C ALA A 379 11.36 8.09 10.05
N PHE A 380 12.63 7.84 10.40
CA PHE A 380 13.78 8.29 9.60
C PHE A 380 13.97 7.48 8.30
N LEU A 381 13.56 6.21 8.28
CA LEU A 381 13.57 5.38 7.08
C LEU A 381 12.61 5.91 6.02
N PHE A 382 11.41 6.35 6.41
CA PHE A 382 10.42 6.88 5.47
C PHE A 382 10.65 8.36 5.14
N HIS A 383 11.09 9.15 6.12
CA HIS A 383 11.30 10.59 6.00
C HIS A 383 12.79 10.95 6.08
N ALA A 384 13.63 10.30 5.25
CA ALA A 384 15.07 10.57 5.29
C ALA A 384 15.35 12.06 5.03
N PRO A 385 16.10 12.78 5.90
CA PRO A 385 16.28 14.23 5.80
C PRO A 385 16.85 14.69 4.44
N SER A 386 17.70 13.88 3.83
CA SER A 386 18.28 14.15 2.50
C SER A 386 17.22 14.17 1.39
N ARG A 387 16.27 13.24 1.39
CA ARG A 387 15.19 13.17 0.38
C ARG A 387 14.15 14.26 0.57
N VAL A 388 13.84 14.59 1.83
CA VAL A 388 12.84 15.61 2.15
C VAL A 388 13.39 17.01 1.87
N SER A 389 14.66 17.28 2.17
CA SER A 389 15.29 18.57 1.84
C SER A 389 15.47 18.81 0.33
N ALA A 390 15.69 17.75 -0.46
CA ALA A 390 15.81 17.87 -1.92
C ALA A 390 14.55 18.47 -2.60
N LEU A 391 13.37 18.27 -2.00
CA LEU A 391 12.10 18.83 -2.49
C LEU A 391 11.88 20.30 -2.13
N VAL A 392 12.78 20.91 -1.35
CA VAL A 392 12.64 22.29 -0.88
C VAL A 392 13.86 23.08 -1.36
N SER A 393 13.71 23.78 -2.49
CA SER A 393 14.81 24.38 -3.26
C SER A 393 15.54 25.54 -2.56
N GLU A 394 14.92 26.25 -1.61
CA GLU A 394 15.50 27.53 -1.11
C GLU A 394 15.72 27.63 0.42
N ALA A 395 15.08 26.82 1.27
CA ALA A 395 15.06 27.10 2.73
C ALA A 395 15.46 25.94 3.66
N GLY A 396 15.60 24.70 3.18
CA GLY A 396 15.70 23.54 4.06
C GLY A 396 17.04 22.82 4.01
N SER A 397 18.10 23.35 4.64
CA SER A 397 19.32 22.55 4.85
C SER A 397 18.95 21.22 5.51
N GLN A 398 19.63 20.12 5.14
CA GLN A 398 19.39 18.78 5.72
C GLN A 398 19.33 18.81 7.26
N ALA A 399 20.10 19.69 7.91
CA ALA A 399 20.10 19.88 9.35
C ALA A 399 18.80 20.52 9.87
N GLN A 400 18.15 21.39 9.10
CA GLN A 400 16.85 21.96 9.45
C GLN A 400 15.74 20.91 9.35
N THR A 401 15.70 20.15 8.26
CA THR A 401 14.76 19.05 8.06
C THR A 401 14.89 18.00 9.16
N LYS A 402 16.13 17.63 9.51
CA LYS A 402 16.40 16.72 10.64
C LYS A 402 15.85 17.29 11.96
N ARG A 403 16.10 18.57 12.27
CA ARG A 403 15.58 19.23 13.48
C ARG A 403 14.05 19.24 13.52
N TRP A 404 13.40 19.46 12.39
CA TRP A 404 11.94 19.43 12.28
C TRP A 404 11.38 18.02 12.51
N LEU A 405 11.99 16.98 11.93
CA LEU A 405 11.59 15.59 12.19
C LEU A 405 11.70 15.21 13.66
N TRP A 406 12.81 15.58 14.32
CA TRP A 406 12.98 15.37 15.76
C TRP A 406 11.90 16.06 16.59
N LYS A 407 11.44 17.24 16.17
CA LYS A 407 10.33 17.94 16.81
C LYS A 407 8.98 17.25 16.56
N ALA A 408 8.77 16.59 15.43
CA ALA A 408 7.55 15.84 15.12
C ALA A 408 7.53 14.43 15.74
N LEU A 409 8.69 13.88 16.10
CA LEU A 409 8.84 12.53 16.63
C LEU A 409 8.05 12.25 17.92
N PRO A 410 7.98 13.14 18.94
CA PRO A 410 7.18 12.89 20.14
C PRO A 410 5.70 12.62 19.84
N TRP A 411 5.12 13.31 18.86
CA TRP A 411 3.73 13.09 18.43
C TRP A 411 3.56 11.78 17.67
N THR A 412 4.57 11.37 16.90
CA THR A 412 4.57 10.05 16.24
C THR A 412 4.68 8.93 17.29
N LEU A 413 5.51 9.10 18.33
CA LEU A 413 5.61 8.18 19.46
C LEU A 413 4.31 8.10 20.23
N LEU A 414 3.74 9.25 20.59
CA LEU A 414 2.44 9.33 21.26
C LEU A 414 1.38 8.59 20.45
N PHE A 415 1.26 8.87 19.14
CA PHE A 415 0.32 8.17 18.27
C PHE A 415 0.53 6.65 18.27
N THR A 416 1.74 6.19 17.94
CA THR A 416 2.02 4.76 17.74
C THR A 416 1.90 3.96 19.03
N VAL A 417 2.40 4.49 20.16
CA VAL A 417 2.29 3.83 21.47
C VAL A 417 0.84 3.85 21.96
N SER A 418 0.13 4.98 21.84
CA SER A 418 -1.28 5.04 22.26
C SER A 418 -2.15 4.09 21.46
N VAL A 419 -1.98 4.02 20.14
CA VAL A 419 -2.71 3.06 19.28
C VAL A 419 -2.40 1.61 19.66
N ALA A 420 -1.16 1.30 20.05
CA ALA A 420 -0.78 -0.06 20.41
C ALA A 420 -1.30 -0.50 21.79
N VAL A 421 -1.39 0.42 22.76
CA VAL A 421 -1.52 0.06 24.18
C VAL A 421 -2.83 0.52 24.81
N VAL A 422 -3.33 1.72 24.47
CA VAL A 422 -4.51 2.28 25.15
C VAL A 422 -5.75 1.41 24.94
N PRO A 423 -6.08 0.95 23.72
CA PRO A 423 -7.26 0.10 23.51
C PRO A 423 -7.20 -1.22 24.29
N THR A 424 -6.02 -1.84 24.40
CA THR A 424 -5.87 -3.10 25.13
C THR A 424 -6.00 -2.91 26.64
N LEU A 425 -5.47 -1.82 27.19
CA LEU A 425 -5.61 -1.50 28.62
C LEU A 425 -7.06 -1.14 28.97
N VAL A 426 -7.71 -0.33 28.15
CA VAL A 426 -9.11 0.07 28.35
C VAL A 426 -10.04 -1.14 28.26
N ALA A 427 -9.80 -2.05 27.31
CA ALA A 427 -10.59 -3.27 27.18
C ALA A 427 -10.44 -4.18 28.41
N ALA A 428 -9.23 -4.30 28.96
CA ALA A 428 -8.96 -5.09 30.17
C ALA A 428 -9.64 -4.48 31.41
N GLU A 429 -9.49 -3.18 31.63
CA GLU A 429 -10.01 -2.51 32.83
C GLU A 429 -11.55 -2.44 32.84
N LEU A 430 -12.16 -2.20 31.68
CA LEU A 430 -13.62 -2.08 31.55
C LEU A 430 -14.32 -3.41 31.24
N SER A 431 -13.58 -4.52 31.19
CA SER A 431 -14.10 -5.86 30.89
C SER A 431 -14.99 -5.88 29.65
N LEU A 432 -14.55 -5.24 28.57
CA LEU A 432 -15.37 -5.07 27.37
C LEU A 432 -15.62 -6.44 26.69
N PRO A 433 -16.84 -6.71 26.19
CA PRO A 433 -17.23 -8.01 25.65
C PRO A 433 -16.68 -8.31 24.24
N PHE A 434 -15.87 -7.40 23.68
CA PHE A 434 -15.29 -7.54 22.33
C PHE A 434 -13.85 -7.05 22.29
N TYR A 435 -13.09 -7.59 21.34
CA TYR A 435 -11.70 -7.20 21.12
C TYR A 435 -11.60 -5.87 20.36
N ILE A 436 -10.93 -4.88 20.96
CA ILE A 436 -10.65 -3.59 20.33
C ILE A 436 -9.18 -3.53 19.91
N SER A 437 -8.91 -3.66 18.61
CA SER A 437 -7.59 -3.36 18.08
C SER A 437 -7.46 -1.88 17.75
N GLY A 438 -6.51 -1.19 18.37
CA GLY A 438 -6.19 0.18 17.99
C GLY A 438 -5.76 0.33 16.53
N TYR A 439 -5.13 -0.71 15.98
CA TYR A 439 -4.77 -0.77 14.56
C TYR A 439 -6.01 -0.63 13.68
N SER A 440 -7.01 -1.49 13.91
CA SER A 440 -8.29 -1.48 13.19
C SER A 440 -9.03 -0.15 13.34
N LEU A 441 -9.08 0.41 14.56
CA LEU A 441 -9.69 1.73 14.79
C LEU A 441 -8.96 2.84 14.01
N ALA A 442 -7.63 2.80 13.94
CA ALA A 442 -6.86 3.80 13.20
C ALA A 442 -7.17 3.79 11.70
N PHE A 443 -7.31 2.61 11.08
CA PHE A 443 -7.72 2.52 9.67
C PHE A 443 -9.13 3.04 9.42
N LEU A 444 -10.10 2.65 10.27
CA LEU A 444 -11.47 3.13 10.21
C LEU A 444 -11.56 4.65 10.35
N VAL A 445 -10.84 5.22 11.30
CA VAL A 445 -10.79 6.67 11.51
C VAL A 445 -10.14 7.37 10.32
N ALA A 446 -9.02 6.86 9.81
CA ALA A 446 -8.31 7.48 8.70
C ALA A 446 -9.15 7.48 7.40
N VAL A 447 -9.81 6.37 7.06
CA VAL A 447 -10.69 6.32 5.88
C VAL A 447 -11.93 7.19 6.05
N SER A 448 -12.47 7.28 7.26
CA SER A 448 -13.61 8.15 7.57
C SER A 448 -13.24 9.63 7.41
N LEU A 449 -12.07 10.03 7.92
CA LEU A 449 -11.56 11.40 7.75
C LEU A 449 -11.25 11.71 6.28
N ASP A 450 -10.60 10.80 5.54
CA ASP A 450 -10.36 11.01 4.11
C ASP A 450 -11.67 11.12 3.32
N SER A 451 -12.69 10.34 3.68
CA SER A 451 -14.05 10.47 3.11
C SER A 451 -14.67 11.83 3.41
N TYR A 452 -14.58 12.29 4.67
CA TYR A 452 -15.07 13.61 5.08
C TYR A 452 -14.39 14.75 4.32
N HIS A 453 -13.06 14.74 4.23
CA HIS A 453 -12.31 15.79 3.53
C HIS A 453 -12.55 15.78 2.03
N GLU A 454 -12.71 14.62 1.41
CA GLU A 454 -13.08 14.54 -0.01
C GLU A 454 -14.50 15.07 -0.23
N CYS A 455 -15.47 14.71 0.61
CA CYS A 455 -16.82 15.27 0.55
C CYS A 455 -16.79 16.79 0.64
N ARG A 456 -16.04 17.33 1.61
CA ARG A 456 -15.90 18.79 1.80
C ARG A 456 -15.18 19.48 0.63
N ALA A 457 -14.29 18.79 -0.06
CA ALA A 457 -13.67 19.29 -1.28
C ALA A 457 -14.67 19.30 -2.44
N ARG A 458 -15.45 18.23 -2.61
CA ARG A 458 -16.48 18.10 -3.65
C ARG A 458 -17.65 19.05 -3.48
N LEU A 459 -17.98 19.46 -2.26
CA LEU A 459 -18.96 20.52 -2.02
C LEU A 459 -18.54 21.88 -2.61
N ARG A 460 -17.23 22.13 -2.72
CA ARG A 460 -16.69 23.35 -3.35
C ARG A 460 -16.42 23.14 -4.84
N HIS A 461 -15.92 21.97 -5.21
CA HIS A 461 -15.52 21.60 -6.57
C HIS A 461 -16.10 20.22 -6.93
N PRO A 462 -17.33 20.15 -7.48
CA PRO A 462 -18.05 18.87 -7.66
C PRO A 462 -17.37 17.88 -8.62
N ASP A 463 -16.62 18.40 -9.58
CA ASP A 463 -16.08 17.71 -10.75
C ASP A 463 -14.62 17.27 -10.59
N LEU A 464 -14.08 17.24 -9.37
CA LEU A 464 -12.70 16.80 -9.09
C LEU A 464 -12.38 15.43 -9.69
N ILE A 465 -11.30 15.38 -10.47
CA ILE A 465 -10.69 14.20 -11.07
C ILE A 465 -9.26 13.98 -10.58
N SER A 466 -8.82 12.73 -10.48
CA SER A 466 -7.43 12.39 -10.15
C SER A 466 -6.53 12.61 -11.37
N VAL A 467 -5.47 13.40 -11.20
CA VAL A 467 -4.49 13.75 -12.24
C VAL A 467 -3.13 13.11 -11.96
N TRP A 468 -2.69 13.11 -10.70
CA TRP A 468 -1.36 12.63 -10.33
C TRP A 468 -1.37 11.71 -9.11
N PRO A 469 -0.90 10.45 -9.22
CA PRO A 469 -0.67 9.59 -8.07
C PRO A 469 0.70 9.85 -7.45
N GLU A 470 0.74 10.37 -6.22
CA GLU A 470 1.99 10.61 -5.48
C GLU A 470 2.17 9.56 -4.37
N PRO A 471 3.15 8.64 -4.49
CA PRO A 471 3.39 7.63 -3.45
C PRO A 471 4.14 8.18 -2.23
N ARG A 472 4.83 9.33 -2.34
CA ARG A 472 5.65 9.93 -1.27
C ARG A 472 4.83 10.95 -0.48
N LEU A 473 4.44 10.59 0.74
CA LEU A 473 3.65 11.45 1.62
C LEU A 473 4.28 12.82 1.89
N TYR A 474 5.59 12.86 2.09
CA TYR A 474 6.32 14.11 2.36
C TYR A 474 6.35 15.06 1.16
N ALA A 475 6.08 14.59 -0.07
CA ALA A 475 6.01 15.43 -1.26
C ALA A 475 4.62 16.08 -1.40
N VAL A 476 3.56 15.49 -0.84
CA VAL A 476 2.18 15.95 -1.01
C VAL A 476 2.02 17.39 -0.54
N GLY A 477 2.58 17.77 0.61
CA GLY A 477 2.49 19.15 1.12
C GLY A 477 3.09 20.18 0.14
N VAL A 478 4.27 19.87 -0.39
CA VAL A 478 4.97 20.73 -1.36
C VAL A 478 4.18 20.88 -2.65
N LEU A 479 3.64 19.78 -3.18
CA LEU A 479 2.83 19.79 -4.40
C LEU A 479 1.52 20.56 -4.21
N MET A 480 0.86 20.39 -3.06
CA MET A 480 -0.36 21.13 -2.74
C MET A 480 -0.10 22.63 -2.62
N SER A 481 1.00 23.04 -1.98
CA SER A 481 1.40 24.46 -1.93
C SER A 481 1.76 25.01 -3.30
N ALA A 482 2.46 24.24 -4.15
CA ALA A 482 2.79 24.69 -5.50
C ALA A 482 1.55 24.89 -6.39
N LEU A 483 0.54 24.02 -6.24
CA LEU A 483 -0.75 24.17 -6.93
C LEU A 483 -1.52 25.39 -6.41
N GLU A 484 -1.48 25.64 -5.10
CA GLU A 484 -2.08 26.83 -4.49
C GLU A 484 -1.41 28.12 -4.98
N GLU A 485 -0.07 28.16 -5.05
CA GLU A 485 0.71 29.27 -5.64
C GLU A 485 0.37 29.49 -7.12
N ALA A 486 0.11 28.41 -7.87
CA ALA A 486 -0.34 28.48 -9.25
C ALA A 486 -1.84 28.87 -9.38
N GLY A 487 -2.57 29.02 -8.27
CA GLY A 487 -4.01 29.32 -8.29
C GLY A 487 -4.86 28.16 -8.83
N VAL A 488 -4.39 26.92 -8.66
CA VAL A 488 -5.10 25.69 -9.06
C VAL A 488 -5.71 25.04 -7.82
N PRO A 489 -7.05 25.10 -7.62
CA PRO A 489 -7.70 24.45 -6.50
C PRO A 489 -7.52 22.94 -6.57
N ALA A 490 -6.87 22.37 -5.55
CA ALA A 490 -6.53 20.96 -5.52
C ALA A 490 -7.00 20.28 -4.22
N HIS A 491 -7.15 18.96 -4.26
CA HIS A 491 -7.39 18.11 -3.10
C HIS A 491 -6.53 16.85 -3.16
N ALA A 492 -5.91 16.48 -2.03
CA ALA A 492 -5.14 15.24 -1.91
C ALA A 492 -5.97 14.14 -1.24
N ARG A 493 -6.46 13.18 -2.04
CA ARG A 493 -7.27 12.04 -1.58
C ARG A 493 -6.41 10.97 -0.92
N ALA A 494 -6.98 10.29 0.09
CA ALA A 494 -6.40 9.13 0.79
C ALA A 494 -5.11 9.44 1.58
N THR A 495 -4.92 10.70 1.91
CA THR A 495 -3.71 11.21 2.56
C THR A 495 -3.51 10.62 3.96
N ARG A 496 -4.58 10.52 4.76
CA ARG A 496 -4.51 10.04 6.15
C ARG A 496 -4.37 8.53 6.21
N TYR A 497 -5.13 7.83 5.38
CA TYR A 497 -5.02 6.38 5.26
C TYR A 497 -3.61 5.98 4.79
N ARG A 498 -3.08 6.70 3.80
CA ARG A 498 -1.71 6.50 3.32
C ARG A 498 -0.67 6.74 4.42
N ALA A 499 -0.87 7.75 5.28
CA ALA A 499 0.04 8.06 6.39
C ALA A 499 0.24 6.89 7.36
N LEU A 500 -0.78 6.04 7.53
CA LEU A 500 -0.68 4.84 8.36
C LEU A 500 0.14 3.73 7.70
N LEU A 501 0.15 3.64 6.37
CA LEU A 501 0.79 2.55 5.63
C LEU A 501 2.22 2.86 5.18
N GLN A 502 2.56 4.14 4.99
CA GLN A 502 3.88 4.59 4.55
C GLN A 502 4.39 3.80 3.34
N PHE A 503 5.44 2.99 3.44
CA PHE A 503 5.90 2.21 2.28
C PHE A 503 4.91 1.10 1.84
N PHE A 504 4.16 0.51 2.77
CA PHE A 504 3.38 -0.71 2.56
C PHE A 504 1.97 -0.51 1.98
N GLY A 505 1.62 0.72 1.57
CA GLY A 505 0.31 1.05 1.01
C GLY A 505 0.29 1.45 -0.47
N PRO A 506 1.08 0.85 -1.38
CA PRO A 506 1.15 1.30 -2.78
C PRO A 506 -0.15 1.09 -3.57
N TYR A 507 -1.10 0.29 -3.05
CA TYR A 507 -2.45 0.10 -3.59
C TYR A 507 -3.41 1.25 -3.26
N VAL A 508 -3.03 2.14 -2.34
CA VAL A 508 -3.75 3.38 -1.99
C VAL A 508 -2.82 4.58 -2.19
N PRO A 509 -2.39 4.92 -3.42
CA PRO A 509 -1.59 6.11 -3.63
C PRO A 509 -2.37 7.37 -3.22
N VAL A 510 -1.66 8.43 -2.83
CA VAL A 510 -2.29 9.74 -2.64
C VAL A 510 -2.62 10.27 -4.03
N GLU A 511 -3.90 10.44 -4.33
CA GLU A 511 -4.36 10.95 -5.62
C GLU A 511 -4.53 12.47 -5.50
N ILE A 512 -3.72 13.24 -6.23
CA ILE A 512 -3.91 14.68 -6.39
C ILE A 512 -5.09 14.89 -7.34
N MET A 513 -6.10 15.59 -6.85
CA MET A 513 -7.35 15.84 -7.54
C MET A 513 -7.52 17.32 -7.84
N VAL A 514 -7.92 17.63 -9.07
CA VAL A 514 -8.21 18.99 -9.53
C VAL A 514 -9.44 18.98 -10.43
N SER A 515 -10.00 20.15 -10.71
CA SER A 515 -11.07 20.29 -11.69
C SER A 515 -10.59 19.87 -13.09
N PRO A 516 -11.46 19.34 -13.97
CA PRO A 516 -11.07 18.88 -15.30
C PRO A 516 -10.44 19.98 -16.17
N SER A 517 -10.86 21.24 -15.98
CA SER A 517 -10.29 22.42 -16.66
C SER A 517 -8.82 22.65 -16.32
N ASP A 518 -8.42 22.36 -15.08
CA ASP A 518 -7.07 22.62 -14.58
C ASP A 518 -6.14 21.41 -14.69
N ALA A 519 -6.62 20.30 -15.25
CA ALA A 519 -5.90 19.03 -15.22
C ALA A 519 -4.55 19.07 -15.95
N ALA A 520 -4.47 19.72 -17.12
CA ALA A 520 -3.22 19.89 -17.86
C ALA A 520 -2.23 20.78 -17.09
N ARG A 521 -2.70 21.96 -16.67
CA ARG A 521 -1.91 22.93 -15.90
C ARG A 521 -1.39 22.35 -14.59
N ALA A 522 -2.21 21.57 -13.88
CA ALA A 522 -1.81 20.91 -12.65
C ALA A 522 -0.70 19.87 -12.90
N GLY A 523 -0.79 19.12 -14.00
CA GLY A 523 0.24 18.17 -14.41
C GLY A 523 1.60 18.83 -14.63
N GLU A 524 1.62 19.93 -15.38
CA GLU A 524 2.84 20.71 -15.66
C GLU A 524 3.46 21.26 -14.37
N VAL A 525 2.65 21.91 -13.50
CA VAL A 525 3.14 22.45 -12.23
C VAL A 525 3.74 21.36 -11.33
N ILE A 526 3.12 20.18 -11.28
CA ILE A 526 3.64 19.05 -10.49
C ILE A 526 4.94 18.53 -11.09
N GLU A 527 4.98 18.32 -12.41
CA GLU A 527 6.16 17.81 -13.10
C GLU A 527 7.35 18.75 -12.93
N ASP A 528 7.16 20.05 -13.13
CA ASP A 528 8.21 21.07 -12.98
C ASP A 528 8.77 21.10 -11.56
N ARG A 529 7.91 21.04 -10.54
CA ARG A 529 8.35 21.04 -9.14
C ARG A 529 9.11 19.76 -8.77
N LEU A 530 8.70 18.61 -9.29
CA LEU A 530 9.39 17.35 -9.06
C LEU A 530 10.73 17.27 -9.81
N LEU A 531 10.79 17.76 -11.05
CA LEU A 531 12.04 17.82 -11.84
C LEU A 531 13.06 18.76 -11.21
N ALA A 532 12.61 19.94 -10.74
CA ALA A 532 13.46 20.89 -10.02
C ALA A 532 14.10 20.26 -8.78
N ALA A 533 13.35 19.42 -8.05
CA ALA A 533 13.85 18.70 -6.88
C ALA A 533 14.84 17.57 -7.21
N GLU A 534 14.76 17.00 -8.41
CA GLU A 534 15.66 15.94 -8.88
C GLU A 534 16.92 16.49 -9.57
N GLY A 535 17.06 17.82 -9.70
CA GLY A 535 18.22 18.48 -10.30
C GLY A 535 18.30 18.30 -11.82
N VAL A 536 17.19 17.93 -12.46
CA VAL A 536 17.08 17.84 -13.92
C VAL A 536 16.53 19.19 -14.39
N PRO A 537 17.27 19.96 -15.22
CA PRO A 537 16.75 21.22 -15.72
C PRO A 537 15.44 20.96 -16.48
N GLY A 538 14.37 21.62 -16.04
CA GLY A 538 13.05 21.54 -16.65
C GLY A 538 13.13 21.90 -18.13
N LYS A 539 12.22 21.35 -18.93
CA LYS A 539 12.05 21.76 -20.32
C LYS A 539 11.67 23.24 -20.33
N SER A 540 12.65 24.11 -20.52
CA SER A 540 12.40 25.51 -20.86
C SER A 540 11.60 25.51 -22.15
N THR A 541 10.39 26.03 -22.05
CA THR A 541 9.60 26.54 -23.17
C THR A 541 10.48 27.46 -24.01
N GLU A 542 10.86 27.01 -25.20
CA GLU A 542 11.27 27.86 -26.33
C GLU A 542 10.05 28.21 -27.17
#